data_AF-A0A5P9WLB5-F1
#
_entry.id   AF-A0A5P9WLB5-F1
#
_cell.length_a   1.000
_cell.length_b   1.000
_cell.length_c   1.000
_cell.angle_alpha   90.00
_cell.angle_beta   90.00
_cell.angle_gamma   90.00
#
_symmetry.space_group_name_H-M   'P 1'
#
loop_
_entity.id
_entity.type
_entity.pdbx_description
1 polymer ?
#
loop_
_entity_poly.entity_id
_entity_poly.type
_entity_poly.pdbx_seq_one_letter_code
_entity_poly.pdbx_strand_id
1 'polypeptide(L)' 'MARDVRTKAAELLTVRQVLDELGGISRRTFYRWRELRLAPACIRLPNGELRVRRDVLNDWLEERAEGVAS' A
#
# COMPACT_ATOMS: atom_id res chain seq x y z
N MET A 1 -28.66 -9.48 2.98
CA MET A 1 -27.28 -9.63 2.48
C MET A 1 -26.41 -8.59 3.17
N ALA A 2 -25.76 -8.98 4.27
CA ALA A 2 -24.84 -8.10 4.99
C ALA A 2 -23.57 -7.99 4.15
N ARG A 3 -23.39 -6.88 3.45
CA ARG A 3 -22.15 -6.62 2.72
C ARG A 3 -21.09 -6.24 3.75
N ASP A 4 -20.07 -7.08 3.85
CA ASP A 4 -18.78 -6.88 4.53
C ASP A 4 -18.14 -5.52 4.17
N VAL A 5 -18.62 -4.44 4.77
CA VAL A 5 -17.99 -3.11 4.71
C VAL A 5 -16.89 -2.99 5.76
N ARG A 6 -16.84 -3.90 6.75
CA ARG A 6 -15.93 -3.82 7.91
C ARG A 6 -14.57 -4.47 7.72
N THR A 7 -14.36 -5.22 6.63
CA THR A 7 -13.19 -6.12 6.53
C THR A 7 -12.13 -5.61 5.55
N LYS A 8 -12.49 -4.74 4.60
CA LYS A 8 -11.53 -4.14 3.66
C LYS A 8 -10.56 -3.13 4.30
N ALA A 9 -10.99 -2.42 5.35
CA ALA A 9 -10.19 -1.41 6.04
C ALA A 9 -9.19 -1.98 7.07
N ALA A 10 -9.32 -3.26 7.42
CA ALA A 10 -8.45 -3.95 8.38
C ALA A 10 -7.35 -4.80 7.72
N GLU A 11 -7.36 -4.92 6.39
CA GLU A 11 -6.40 -5.76 5.67
C GLU A 11 -5.00 -5.12 5.69
N LEU A 12 -4.03 -5.86 6.24
CA LEU A 12 -2.62 -5.47 6.30
C LEU A 12 -1.79 -6.26 5.29
N LEU A 13 -1.42 -5.60 4.21
CA LEU A 13 -0.59 -6.14 3.15
C LEU A 13 0.87 -6.19 3.57
N THR A 14 1.54 -7.28 3.25
CA THR A 14 3.00 -7.36 3.29
C THR A 14 3.61 -6.56 2.14
N VAL A 15 4.88 -6.17 2.26
CA VAL A 15 5.59 -5.53 1.12
C VAL A 15 5.50 -6.40 -0.13
N ARG A 16 5.58 -7.73 -0.02
CA ARG A 16 5.47 -8.62 -1.18
C ARG A 16 4.13 -8.47 -1.91
N GLN A 17 3.02 -8.42 -1.17
CA GLN A 17 1.69 -8.24 -1.74
C GLN A 17 1.56 -6.87 -2.41
N VAL A 18 2.07 -5.82 -1.77
CA VAL A 18 2.09 -4.47 -2.36
C VAL A 18 2.85 -4.48 -3.70
N LEU A 19 4.02 -5.12 -3.76
CA LEU A 19 4.81 -5.19 -4.99
C LEU A 19 4.11 -5.97 -6.10
N ASP A 20 3.44 -7.06 -5.74
CA ASP A 20 2.67 -7.89 -6.67
C ASP A 20 1.53 -7.07 -7.31
N GLU A 21 0.77 -6.36 -6.49
CA GLU A 21 -0.34 -5.52 -6.94
C GLU A 21 0.08 -4.33 -7.81
N LEU A 22 1.27 -3.80 -7.59
CA LEU A 22 1.85 -2.74 -8.41
C LEU A 22 2.44 -3.26 -9.73
N GLY A 23 2.19 -4.52 -10.10
CA GLY A 23 2.68 -5.14 -11.33
C GLY A 23 4.07 -5.77 -11.20
N GLY A 24 4.45 -6.22 -10.00
CA GLY A 24 5.71 -6.93 -9.76
C GLY A 24 6.94 -6.02 -9.60
N ILE A 25 6.76 -4.82 -9.03
CA ILE A 25 7.85 -3.86 -8.82
C ILE A 25 8.95 -4.48 -7.93
N SER A 26 10.22 -4.15 -8.21
CA SER A 26 11.33 -4.64 -7.38
C SER A 26 11.29 -4.05 -5.97
N ARG A 27 11.68 -4.84 -4.95
CA ARG A 27 11.86 -4.35 -3.57
C ARG A 27 12.75 -3.11 -3.51
N ARG A 28 13.84 -3.08 -4.27
CA ARG A 28 14.79 -1.96 -4.30
C ARG A 28 14.10 -0.66 -4.74
N THR A 29 13.26 -0.72 -5.77
CA THR A 29 12.47 0.43 -6.23
C THR A 29 11.55 0.93 -5.13
N PHE A 30 10.85 0.03 -4.44
CA PHE A 30 9.95 0.40 -3.35
C PHE A 30 10.68 1.00 -2.14
N TYR A 31 11.83 0.46 -1.74
CA TYR A 31 12.64 1.07 -0.68
C TYR A 31 13.18 2.45 -1.08
N ARG A 32 13.59 2.63 -2.34
CA ARG A 32 13.97 3.96 -2.86
C ARG A 32 12.80 4.94 -2.77
N TRP A 33 11.58 4.53 -3.10
CA TRP A 33 10.40 5.37 -2.92
C TRP A 33 10.15 5.74 -1.45
N ARG A 34 10.42 4.82 -0.51
CA ARG A 34 10.31 5.12 0.93
C ARG A 34 11.35 6.15 1.37
N GLU A 35 12.59 6.04 0.92
CA GLU A 35 13.64 7.04 1.19
C GLU A 35 13.25 8.42 0.64
N LEU A 36 12.63 8.45 -0.53
CA LEU A 36 12.14 9.67 -1.17
C LEU A 36 10.78 10.15 -0.63
N ARG A 37 10.19 9.45 0.36
CA ARG A 37 8.84 9.71 0.91
C ARG A 37 7.72 9.69 -0.14
N LEU A 38 7.90 8.90 -1.20
CA LEU A 38 6.95 8.71 -2.29
C LEU A 38 6.10 7.44 -2.13
N ALA A 39 6.48 6.52 -1.23
CA ALA A 39 5.77 5.27 -0.98
C ALA A 39 4.59 5.45 -0.01
N PRO A 40 3.60 4.52 0.00
CA PRO A 40 2.51 4.54 0.96
C PRO A 40 3.02 4.39 2.40
N ALA A 41 2.23 4.86 3.37
CA ALA A 41 2.59 4.78 4.78
C ALA A 41 2.74 3.31 5.22
N CYS A 42 3.95 2.99 5.70
CA CYS A 42 4.30 1.64 6.15
C CYS A 42 4.31 1.56 7.67
N ILE A 43 3.66 0.55 8.22
CA ILE A 43 3.70 0.19 9.64
C ILE A 43 4.87 -0.78 9.84
N ARG A 44 5.82 -0.41 10.69
CA ARG A 44 6.89 -1.30 11.11
C ARG A 44 6.44 -2.13 12.30
N LEU A 45 6.45 -3.45 12.15
CA LEU A 45 6.13 -4.39 13.21
C LEU A 45 7.33 -4.61 14.14
N PRO A 46 7.11 -5.11 15.37
CA PRO A 46 8.20 -5.43 16.31
C PRO A 46 9.22 -6.44 15.77
N ASN A 47 8.80 -7.32 14.86
CA ASN A 47 9.66 -8.30 14.19
C ASN A 47 10.47 -7.70 13.01
N GLY A 48 10.33 -6.40 12.74
CA GLY A 48 11.04 -5.71 11.66
C GLY A 48 10.36 -5.78 10.28
N GLU A 49 9.29 -6.55 10.12
CA GLU A 49 8.52 -6.58 8.89
C GLU A 49 7.71 -5.29 8.71
N LEU A 50 7.41 -4.97 7.44
CA LEU A 50 6.59 -3.82 7.08
C LEU A 50 5.22 -4.29 6.60
N ARG A 51 4.19 -3.62 7.11
CA ARG A 51 2.82 -3.76 6.64
C ARG A 51 2.33 -2.45 6.05
N VAL A 52 1.48 -2.55 5.04
CA VAL A 52 0.77 -1.42 4.46
C VAL A 52 -0.73 -1.73 4.60
N ARG A 53 -1.49 -0.78 5.11
CA ARG A 53 -2.94 -0.91 5.15
C ARG A 53 -3.48 -0.87 3.72
N ARG A 54 -4.44 -1.75 3.42
CA ARG A 54 -5.10 -1.80 2.11
C ARG A 54 -5.71 -0.44 1.72
N ASP A 55 -6.37 0.22 2.66
CA ASP A 55 -6.95 1.56 2.44
C ASP A 55 -5.88 2.58 2.08
N VAL A 56 -4.80 2.68 2.87
CA VAL A 56 -3.66 3.57 2.59
C VAL A 56 -3.03 3.31 1.21
N LEU A 57 -2.93 2.05 0.78
CA LEU A 57 -2.41 1.74 -0.56
C LEU A 57 -3.36 2.25 -1.66
N ASN A 58 -4.67 2.10 -1.47
CA ASN A 58 -5.66 2.59 -2.43
C ASN A 58 -5.64 4.12 -2.50
N ASP A 59 -5.68 4.80 -1.35
CA ASP A 59 -5.62 6.27 -1.28
C ASP A 59 -4.36 6.79 -1.99
N TRP A 60 -3.22 6.13 -1.74
CA TRP A 60 -1.94 6.45 -2.37
C TRP A 60 -1.96 6.30 -3.90
N LEU A 61 -2.67 5.28 -4.43
CA LEU A 61 -2.87 5.08 -5.86
C LEU A 61 -3.80 6.15 -6.44
N GLU A 62 -4.88 6.49 -5.75
CA GLU A 62 -5.83 7.52 -6.17
C GLU A 62 -5.15 8.90 -6.27
N GLU A 63 -4.32 9.27 -5.28
CA GLU A 63 -3.52 10.52 -5.31
C GLU A 63 -2.57 10.61 -6.53
N ARG A 64 -2.17 9.46 -7.09
CA ARG A 64 -1.18 9.35 -8.19
C ARG A 64 -1.80 9.02 -9.54
N ALA A 65 -3.10 8.79 -9.58
CA ALA A 65 -3.82 8.57 -10.81
C ALA A 65 -3.86 9.88 -11.62
N GLU A 66 -2.97 10.02 -12.60
CA GLU A 66 -3.06 11.10 -13.59
C GLU A 66 -4.36 10.92 -14.40
N GLY A 67 -5.42 11.62 -14.00
CA GLY A 67 -6.72 11.59 -14.69
C GLY A 67 -7.96 11.48 -13.82
N VAL A 68 -7.86 11.42 -12.48
CA VAL A 68 -9.02 11.61 -11.59
C VAL A 68 -8.88 12.94 -10.85
N ALA A 69 -8.72 14.00 -11.64
CA ALA A 69 -9.08 15.32 -11.16
C ALA A 69 -10.61 15.40 -11.16
N SER A 70 -11.22 15.60 -9.98
CA SER A 70 -12.52 16.27 -9.91
C SER A 70 -12.34 17.75 -10.22
#